data_AF-A0A5N0TGH9-F1
#
_entry.id   AF-A0A5N0TGH9-F1
#
_cell.length_a   1.000
_cell.length_b   1.000
_cell.length_c   1.000
_cell.angle_alpha   90.00
_cell.angle_beta   90.00
_cell.angle_gamma   90.00
#
_symmetry.space_group_name_H-M   'P 1'
#
loop_
_entity.id
_entity.type
_entity.pdbx_description
1 polymer ?
#
loop_
_entity_poly.entity_id
_entity_poly.type
_entity_poly.pdbx_seq_one_letter_code
_entity_poly.pdbx_strand_id
1 'polypeptide(L)'
;MGRPQAAVRGARRAQRQRRSCSAGAGHRRSGARRAGPLAQGGRPPHPPAVRVRRRALRERAAGDVLPQPHRPVAPGAGAGRADGRCAGRDARIRRRHDRGPPRRGRAVTPAPTIGIVGNDVPRQLVSAAGALPRRLTGSWSGPIGAEAAAHLGAVDPVTARILTELLGPGSPALDAIVVCNDSQAHLRLFYVLRMMGDRGLPPVHLVDLPRQDDPATRRFAHVQFTRLAEFCIRITGTAPDASAWRRAAAGERAVGDALARLRARRRTRPAAVSGTAALQALLIAATVGPEDAVAALDAAEVRTDLSALRVHITGSDHPDPTLYATLEGQGVTVVSEDHDTGELSWLGIAVEGEDLDTVVRGLVAAHFARPGGSAVATIAERAALSRASAESAGAQVALALVRAGDEAPLWDLAASARALADAGIPLVRRTGLTPENVAAALADAATELRTRGGEPA
;
A
#
# COMPACT_ATOMS: atom_id res chain seq x y z
N MET A 1 -59.92 -29.54 24.99
CA MET A 1 -59.62 -28.86 26.26
C MET A 1 -58.23 -28.24 26.14
N GLY A 2 -57.93 -26.96 26.28
CA GLY A 2 -58.69 -25.71 26.32
C GLY A 2 -57.70 -24.62 25.88
N ARG A 3 -58.11 -23.76 24.94
CA ARG A 3 -57.39 -22.52 24.59
C ARG A 3 -57.64 -21.45 25.67
N PRO A 4 -56.84 -20.37 25.66
CA PRO A 4 -57.49 -19.06 25.69
C PRO A 4 -56.99 -18.11 24.59
N GLN A 5 -57.95 -17.60 23.81
CA GLN A 5 -58.04 -16.23 23.30
C GLN A 5 -58.45 -15.33 24.50
N ALA A 6 -58.40 -13.99 24.55
CA ALA A 6 -58.37 -12.89 23.59
C ALA A 6 -57.87 -11.62 24.35
N ALA A 7 -57.15 -10.70 23.71
CA ALA A 7 -57.59 -9.37 23.27
C ALA A 7 -57.88 -8.31 24.38
N VAL A 8 -57.34 -7.09 24.23
CA VAL A 8 -58.08 -5.85 23.84
C VAL A 8 -57.20 -4.59 24.05
N ARG A 9 -57.05 -3.87 22.93
CA ARG A 9 -57.02 -2.39 22.68
C ARG A 9 -56.56 -1.40 23.76
N GLY A 10 -55.73 -0.46 23.32
CA GLY A 10 -55.59 0.87 23.93
C GLY A 10 -54.78 1.85 23.09
N ALA A 11 -55.40 2.47 22.08
CA ALA A 11 -54.84 3.59 21.34
C ALA A 11 -55.09 4.92 22.10
N ARG A 12 -54.06 5.75 22.29
CA ARG A 12 -54.22 7.20 22.48
C ARG A 12 -53.08 7.98 21.81
N ARG A 13 -53.47 8.69 20.74
CA ARG A 13 -52.80 9.90 20.22
C ARG A 13 -52.90 11.00 21.27
N ALA A 14 -51.83 11.77 21.44
CA ALA A 14 -51.91 13.19 21.81
C ALA A 14 -50.83 13.96 21.05
N GLN A 15 -51.29 15.04 20.44
CA GLN A 15 -50.61 15.90 19.48
C GLN A 15 -50.52 17.30 20.12
N ARG A 16 -49.53 18.09 19.68
CA ARG A 16 -49.30 19.52 19.95
C ARG A 16 -48.68 19.89 21.31
N GLN A 17 -47.53 20.55 21.26
CA GLN A 17 -47.53 22.02 21.23
C GLN A 17 -46.24 22.61 20.65
N ARG A 18 -46.44 23.51 19.68
CA ARG A 18 -45.47 24.49 19.19
C ARG A 18 -45.23 25.53 20.29
N ARG A 19 -43.98 25.96 20.49
CA ARG A 19 -43.66 27.35 20.84
C ARG A 19 -42.36 27.79 20.18
N SER A 20 -42.50 28.79 19.33
CA SER A 20 -41.47 29.67 18.77
C SER A 20 -41.38 30.95 19.61
N CYS A 21 -40.27 31.67 19.39
CA CYS A 21 -39.97 33.06 19.79
C CYS A 21 -39.35 33.26 21.18
N SER A 22 -38.09 33.72 21.22
CA SER A 22 -37.81 35.16 21.31
C SER A 22 -36.31 35.46 21.26
N ALA A 23 -35.97 36.49 20.48
CA ALA A 23 -34.72 37.21 20.53
C ALA A 23 -34.47 37.84 21.91
N GLY A 24 -33.20 37.96 22.30
CA GLY A 24 -32.76 38.66 23.51
C GLY A 24 -31.37 39.24 23.29
N ALA A 25 -31.33 40.55 23.00
CA ALA A 25 -30.13 41.33 22.86
C ALA A 25 -29.48 41.64 24.22
N GLY A 26 -28.15 41.71 24.20
CA GLY A 26 -27.37 42.66 25.00
C GLY A 26 -27.01 42.25 26.43
N HIS A 27 -25.71 42.09 26.70
CA HIS A 27 -25.05 42.94 27.70
C HIS A 27 -23.54 42.96 27.53
N ARG A 28 -23.01 44.17 27.35
CA ARG A 28 -21.61 44.54 27.48
C ARG A 28 -21.17 44.33 28.93
N ARG A 29 -20.01 43.72 29.16
CA ARG A 29 -19.19 44.03 30.33
C ARG A 29 -17.71 44.12 29.93
N SER A 30 -17.27 45.36 29.86
CA SER A 30 -15.89 45.80 29.95
C SER A 30 -15.25 45.32 31.25
N GLY A 31 -14.13 44.61 31.15
CA GLY A 31 -13.29 44.23 32.28
C GLY A 31 -11.83 44.41 31.90
N ALA A 32 -11.35 45.65 31.97
CA ALA A 32 -9.94 45.99 31.84
C ALA A 32 -9.14 45.35 32.98
N ARG A 33 -8.24 44.42 32.65
CA ARG A 33 -7.17 43.99 33.55
C ARG A 33 -5.86 44.63 33.11
N ARG A 34 -5.28 45.37 34.05
CA ARG A 34 -4.00 46.07 34.00
C ARG A 34 -2.87 45.07 33.68
N ALA A 35 -2.12 45.33 32.62
CA ALA A 35 -0.81 44.73 32.39
C ALA A 35 0.23 45.49 33.22
N GLY A 36 0.92 44.80 34.12
CA GLY A 36 2.09 45.30 34.84
C GLY A 36 3.35 45.24 33.97
N PRO A 37 4.42 45.99 34.33
CA PRO A 37 5.59 46.19 33.49
C PRO A 37 6.47 44.95 33.44
N LEU A 38 6.81 44.52 32.22
CA LEU A 38 7.81 43.49 31.95
C LEU A 38 9.21 44.04 32.28
N ALA A 39 9.87 43.35 33.20
CA ALA A 39 11.28 43.55 33.51
C ALA A 39 12.16 43.25 32.29
N GLN A 40 13.11 44.14 32.03
CA GLN A 40 14.14 44.01 31.01
C GLN A 40 15.15 42.92 31.45
N GLY A 41 15.00 41.72 30.88
CA GLY A 41 15.97 40.63 30.99
C GLY A 41 16.97 40.68 29.84
N GLY A 42 18.27 40.65 30.19
CA GLY A 42 19.40 40.85 29.31
C GLY A 42 19.52 39.87 28.14
N ARG A 43 20.09 40.39 27.03
CA ARG A 43 20.48 39.61 25.86
C ARG A 43 21.65 38.67 26.21
N PRO A 44 21.60 37.39 25.82
CA PRO A 44 22.77 36.52 25.88
C PRO A 44 23.82 36.92 24.81
N PRO A 45 25.11 36.70 25.06
CA PRO A 45 26.17 37.07 24.13
C PRO A 45 26.15 36.21 22.86
N HIS A 46 26.32 36.86 21.71
CA HIS A 46 26.50 36.21 20.42
C HIS A 46 27.81 35.40 20.38
N PRO A 47 27.83 34.19 19.79
CA PRO A 47 29.07 33.48 19.52
C PRO A 47 29.88 34.21 18.43
N PRO A 48 31.23 34.12 18.46
CA PRO A 48 32.09 34.84 17.52
C PRO A 48 31.91 34.32 16.08
N ALA A 49 31.81 35.26 15.14
CA ALA A 49 31.69 34.99 13.72
C ALA A 49 32.97 34.32 13.19
N VAL A 50 32.86 33.04 12.80
CA VAL A 50 33.89 32.34 12.04
C VAL A 50 33.91 32.89 10.62
N ARG A 51 34.92 33.71 10.30
CA ARG A 51 35.24 34.14 8.93
C ARG A 51 35.75 32.96 8.12
N VAL A 52 34.86 32.25 7.43
CA VAL A 52 35.24 31.30 6.38
C VAL A 52 35.67 32.11 5.14
N ARG A 53 36.97 32.11 4.84
CA ARG A 53 37.53 32.63 3.59
C ARG A 53 36.94 31.81 2.42
N ARG A 54 36.01 32.40 1.66
CA ARG A 54 35.61 31.87 0.34
C ARG A 54 36.78 32.07 -0.62
N ARG A 55 37.54 31.00 -0.87
CA ARG A 55 38.48 30.92 -1.99
C ARG A 55 37.67 30.61 -3.24
N ALA A 56 37.71 31.53 -4.20
CA ALA A 56 37.18 31.32 -5.54
C ALA A 56 37.93 30.16 -6.21
N LEU A 57 37.19 29.16 -6.68
CA LEU A 57 37.66 28.17 -7.64
C LEU A 57 36.76 28.27 -8.87
N ARG A 58 37.34 28.81 -9.93
CA ARG A 58 36.83 28.78 -11.29
C ARG A 58 36.87 27.33 -11.81
N GLU A 59 35.81 27.00 -12.54
CA GLU A 59 35.78 26.16 -13.76
C GLU A 59 36.73 24.96 -13.85
N ARG A 60 36.16 23.76 -13.84
CA ARG A 60 36.39 22.78 -14.91
C ARG A 60 35.10 22.05 -15.26
N ALA A 61 34.82 22.08 -16.55
CA ALA A 61 33.77 21.37 -17.24
C ALA A 61 34.08 19.86 -17.36
N ALA A 62 33.02 19.12 -17.71
CA ALA A 62 33.00 17.79 -18.33
C ALA A 62 33.53 16.61 -17.49
N GLY A 63 32.65 15.63 -17.28
CA GLY A 63 32.96 14.36 -16.64
C GLY A 63 31.84 13.33 -16.85
N ASP A 64 31.82 12.76 -18.04
CA ASP A 64 31.47 11.37 -18.40
C ASP A 64 30.30 10.67 -17.70
N VAL A 65 29.17 10.69 -18.42
CA VAL A 65 28.15 9.64 -18.33
C VAL A 65 28.70 8.38 -19.01
N LEU A 66 28.89 7.31 -18.24
CA LEU A 66 29.25 5.99 -18.76
C LEU A 66 28.18 5.49 -19.77
N PRO A 67 28.53 5.18 -21.02
CA PRO A 67 27.61 4.53 -21.93
C PRO A 67 27.54 3.03 -21.63
N GLN A 68 26.32 2.50 -21.55
CA GLN A 68 26.05 1.06 -21.61
C GLN A 68 26.31 0.57 -23.04
N PRO A 69 27.10 -0.50 -23.27
CA PRO A 69 27.30 -1.04 -24.61
C PRO A 69 26.09 -1.89 -25.03
N HIS A 70 25.23 -1.35 -25.90
CA HIS A 70 24.28 -2.14 -26.67
C HIS A 70 24.96 -2.69 -27.93
N ARG A 71 25.08 -4.01 -28.03
CA ARG A 71 25.37 -4.71 -29.29
C ARG A 71 24.11 -4.74 -30.17
N PRO A 72 24.15 -4.27 -31.43
CA PRO A 72 23.07 -4.49 -32.38
C PRO A 72 23.18 -5.89 -33.00
N VAL A 73 22.07 -6.64 -32.99
CA VAL A 73 21.88 -7.86 -33.78
C VAL A 73 21.35 -7.44 -35.16
N ALA A 74 22.06 -7.84 -36.22
CA ALA A 74 21.66 -7.59 -37.61
C ALA A 74 20.48 -8.48 -38.03
N PRO A 75 19.54 -7.99 -38.85
CA PRO A 75 18.50 -8.81 -39.45
C PRO A 75 19.00 -9.47 -40.74
N GLY A 76 18.88 -10.80 -40.79
CA GLY A 76 19.10 -11.60 -42.01
C GLY A 76 17.94 -11.43 -42.99
N ALA A 77 18.27 -10.96 -44.19
CA ALA A 77 17.39 -10.90 -45.34
C ALA A 77 17.21 -12.29 -45.98
N GLY A 78 15.97 -12.69 -46.23
CA GLY A 78 15.62 -13.86 -47.02
C GLY A 78 14.58 -13.48 -48.07
N ALA A 79 15.04 -13.32 -49.31
CA ALA A 79 14.21 -13.11 -50.49
C ALA A 79 13.74 -14.45 -51.07
N GLY A 80 12.48 -14.55 -51.47
CA GLY A 80 11.92 -15.68 -52.22
C GLY A 80 10.80 -15.21 -53.14
N ARG A 81 10.98 -15.43 -54.44
CA ARG A 81 10.21 -14.91 -55.58
C ARG A 81 8.91 -15.66 -55.87
N ALA A 82 8.12 -15.00 -56.72
CA ALA A 82 6.83 -15.30 -57.32
C ALA A 82 6.74 -16.56 -58.22
N ASP A 83 5.50 -17.03 -58.40
CA ASP A 83 4.82 -17.42 -59.66
C ASP A 83 3.37 -17.81 -59.25
N GLY A 84 2.25 -17.47 -59.88
CA GLY A 84 1.95 -17.15 -61.27
C GLY A 84 0.97 -18.20 -61.81
N ARG A 85 -0.33 -17.86 -62.00
CA ARG A 85 -1.21 -18.30 -63.13
C ARG A 85 -2.69 -17.94 -62.96
N CYS A 86 -3.27 -17.58 -64.11
CA CYS A 86 -4.64 -17.14 -64.39
C CYS A 86 -5.58 -18.28 -64.86
N ALA A 87 -6.86 -17.90 -65.03
CA ALA A 87 -8.02 -18.56 -65.70
C ALA A 87 -8.98 -19.29 -64.73
N GLY A 88 -10.31 -19.19 -64.82
CA GLY A 88 -11.23 -18.50 -65.72
C GLY A 88 -12.64 -19.14 -65.64
N ARG A 89 -13.68 -18.30 -65.52
CA ARG A 89 -15.11 -18.46 -65.87
C ARG A 89 -16.07 -19.45 -65.16
N ASP A 90 -17.18 -18.82 -64.76
CA ASP A 90 -18.60 -19.19 -64.88
C ASP A 90 -19.36 -20.10 -63.88
N ALA A 91 -20.37 -19.43 -63.29
CA ALA A 91 -21.73 -19.86 -63.01
C ALA A 91 -22.02 -20.70 -61.76
N ARG A 92 -22.66 -20.08 -60.75
CA ARG A 92 -24.11 -20.20 -60.47
C ARG A 92 -24.43 -19.60 -59.09
N ILE A 93 -25.41 -18.70 -59.10
CA ILE A 93 -26.02 -18.10 -57.91
C ILE A 93 -26.66 -19.19 -57.05
N ARG A 94 -26.13 -19.39 -55.84
CA ARG A 94 -26.84 -20.00 -54.70
C ARG A 94 -26.50 -19.20 -53.45
N ARG A 95 -27.49 -18.51 -52.90
CA ARG A 95 -27.42 -17.85 -51.58
C ARG A 95 -27.20 -18.93 -50.53
N ARG A 96 -25.94 -19.13 -50.12
CA ARG A 96 -25.55 -19.83 -48.90
C ARG A 96 -25.17 -18.77 -47.88
N HIS A 97 -25.69 -18.89 -46.66
CA HIS A 97 -25.22 -18.11 -45.53
C HIS A 97 -23.70 -18.32 -45.37
N ASP A 98 -22.93 -17.27 -45.66
CA ASP A 98 -21.51 -17.18 -45.33
C ASP A 98 -21.34 -17.21 -43.80
N ARG A 99 -21.26 -18.42 -43.26
CA ARG A 99 -20.50 -18.63 -42.02
C ARG A 99 -19.05 -18.65 -42.44
N GLY A 100 -18.42 -17.47 -42.37
CA GLY A 100 -16.98 -17.34 -42.52
C GLY A 100 -16.26 -18.35 -41.61
N PRO A 101 -15.06 -18.81 -41.99
CA PRO A 101 -14.31 -19.77 -41.19
C PRO A 101 -14.17 -19.23 -39.76
N PRO A 102 -14.35 -20.07 -38.71
CA PRO A 102 -14.13 -19.63 -37.34
C PRO A 102 -12.75 -19.00 -37.28
N ARG A 103 -12.71 -17.70 -36.94
CA ARG A 103 -11.46 -17.02 -36.62
C ARG A 103 -10.79 -17.88 -35.56
N ARG A 104 -9.72 -18.59 -35.94
CA ARG A 104 -8.90 -19.35 -35.00
C ARG A 104 -8.51 -18.35 -33.92
N GLY A 105 -9.11 -18.50 -32.74
CA GLY A 105 -8.85 -17.62 -31.61
C GLY A 105 -7.35 -17.62 -31.40
N ARG A 106 -6.70 -16.47 -31.61
CA ARG A 106 -5.30 -16.29 -31.25
C ARG A 106 -5.24 -16.63 -29.77
N ALA A 107 -4.50 -17.70 -29.43
CA ALA A 107 -4.32 -18.10 -28.04
C ALA A 107 -3.88 -16.84 -27.28
N VAL A 108 -4.69 -16.44 -26.29
CA VAL A 108 -4.39 -15.28 -25.47
C VAL A 108 -3.19 -15.70 -24.64
N THR A 109 -2.00 -15.22 -25.01
CA THR A 109 -0.82 -15.38 -24.16
C THR A 109 -1.12 -14.68 -22.84
N PRO A 110 -0.85 -15.32 -21.69
CA PRO A 110 -1.03 -14.68 -20.40
C PRO A 110 -0.22 -13.38 -20.34
N ALA A 111 -0.75 -12.37 -19.67
CA ALA A 111 -0.08 -11.09 -19.50
C ALA A 111 1.25 -11.30 -18.72
N PRO A 112 2.34 -10.61 -19.10
CA PRO A 112 3.57 -10.66 -18.32
C PRO A 112 3.32 -10.25 -16.86
N THR A 113 3.93 -10.96 -15.90
CA THR A 113 3.78 -10.69 -14.47
C THR A 113 5.02 -9.99 -13.94
N ILE A 114 4.83 -8.83 -13.31
CA ILE A 114 5.92 -8.06 -12.69
C ILE A 114 5.79 -8.18 -11.18
N GLY A 115 6.77 -8.83 -10.56
CA GLY A 115 6.89 -8.94 -9.10
C GLY A 115 7.26 -7.60 -8.48
N ILE A 116 6.60 -7.20 -7.39
CA ILE A 116 6.82 -5.91 -6.73
C ILE A 116 7.17 -6.15 -5.25
N VAL A 117 8.35 -5.71 -4.82
CA VAL A 117 8.74 -5.65 -3.41
C VAL A 117 8.65 -4.20 -2.93
N GLY A 118 7.90 -3.96 -1.87
CA GLY A 118 7.63 -2.63 -1.32
C GLY A 118 6.27 -2.03 -1.72
N ASN A 119 6.09 -0.74 -1.50
CA ASN A 119 4.81 -0.01 -1.56
C ASN A 119 4.85 1.24 -2.48
N ASP A 120 5.96 1.49 -3.18
CA ASP A 120 6.17 2.69 -4.01
C ASP A 120 5.89 2.51 -5.50
N VAL A 121 5.43 1.34 -5.94
CA VAL A 121 5.12 1.08 -7.35
C VAL A 121 3.65 1.38 -7.64
N PRO A 122 3.32 2.37 -8.49
CA PRO A 122 1.94 2.63 -8.87
C PRO A 122 1.48 1.56 -9.88
N ARG A 123 0.53 0.71 -9.46
CA ARG A 123 -0.04 -0.37 -10.28
C ARG A 123 -0.59 0.09 -11.63
N GLN A 124 -1.07 1.34 -11.70
CA GLN A 124 -1.55 1.95 -12.94
C GLN A 124 -0.48 1.94 -14.05
N LEU A 125 0.80 2.22 -13.73
CA LEU A 125 1.87 2.23 -14.74
C LEU A 125 2.14 0.81 -15.28
N VAL A 126 2.17 -0.17 -14.37
CA VAL A 126 2.40 -1.58 -14.72
C VAL A 126 1.25 -2.11 -15.58
N SER A 127 0.00 -1.85 -15.16
CA SER A 127 -1.20 -2.33 -15.83
C SER A 127 -1.39 -1.68 -17.21
N ALA A 128 -1.09 -0.39 -17.35
CA ALA A 128 -1.18 0.30 -18.63
C ALA A 128 -0.19 -0.25 -19.66
N ALA A 129 0.99 -0.70 -19.21
CA ALA A 129 1.97 -1.40 -20.05
C ALA A 129 1.55 -2.83 -20.43
N GLY A 130 0.40 -3.31 -19.95
CA GLY A 130 -0.11 -4.64 -20.25
C GLY A 130 0.46 -5.75 -19.38
N ALA A 131 1.08 -5.41 -18.25
CA ALA A 131 1.57 -6.38 -17.26
C ALA A 131 0.63 -6.50 -16.05
N LEU A 132 0.66 -7.64 -15.38
CA LEU A 132 0.03 -7.87 -14.08
C LEU A 132 0.99 -7.46 -12.95
N PRO A 133 0.69 -6.43 -12.14
CA PRO A 133 1.45 -6.16 -10.93
C PRO A 133 1.16 -7.22 -9.87
N ARG A 134 2.22 -7.86 -9.34
CA ARG A 134 2.10 -8.88 -8.29
C ARG A 134 3.01 -8.53 -7.11
N ARG A 135 2.43 -8.09 -6.00
CA ARG A 135 3.21 -7.79 -4.79
C ARG A 135 3.80 -9.07 -4.18
N LEU A 136 5.04 -8.97 -3.74
CA LEU A 136 5.80 -10.02 -3.06
C LEU A 136 6.02 -9.56 -1.62
N THR A 137 5.36 -10.22 -0.68
CA THR A 137 5.39 -9.86 0.74
C THR A 137 6.23 -10.81 1.58
N GLY A 138 6.65 -11.96 1.03
CA GLY A 138 7.31 -13.02 1.78
C GLY A 138 6.32 -13.77 2.67
N SER A 139 6.84 -14.38 3.73
CA SER A 139 6.05 -15.17 4.68
C SER A 139 6.48 -14.93 6.13
N TRP A 140 5.55 -15.07 7.08
CA TRP A 140 5.88 -14.92 8.50
C TRP A 140 6.74 -16.08 9.03
N SER A 141 6.46 -17.29 8.55
CA SER A 141 7.06 -18.54 9.02
C SER A 141 7.77 -19.29 7.89
N GLY A 142 8.57 -20.29 8.26
CA GLY A 142 9.31 -21.12 7.31
C GLY A 142 10.81 -20.87 7.36
N PRO A 143 11.61 -21.81 6.81
CA PRO A 143 13.05 -21.70 6.82
C PRO A 143 13.52 -20.56 5.91
N ILE A 144 14.60 -19.90 6.31
CA ILE A 144 15.35 -19.00 5.43
C ILE A 144 16.36 -19.86 4.67
N GLY A 145 16.34 -19.79 3.34
CA GLY A 145 17.25 -20.55 2.49
C GLY A 145 18.71 -20.14 2.68
N ALA A 146 19.64 -21.09 2.49
CA ALA A 146 21.07 -20.86 2.70
C ALA A 146 21.62 -19.69 1.85
N GLU A 147 21.20 -19.59 0.58
CA GLU A 147 21.57 -18.49 -0.32
C GLU A 147 21.06 -17.13 0.19
N ALA A 148 19.82 -17.08 0.69
CA ALA A 148 19.27 -15.86 1.25
C ALA A 148 20.02 -15.44 2.53
N ALA A 149 20.31 -16.38 3.42
CA ALA A 149 21.09 -16.13 4.63
C ALA A 149 22.53 -15.66 4.30
N ALA A 150 23.18 -16.28 3.32
CA ALA A 150 24.55 -15.95 2.92
C ALA A 150 24.66 -14.54 2.32
N HIS A 151 23.71 -14.14 1.45
CA HIS A 151 23.76 -12.86 0.77
C HIS A 151 23.15 -11.71 1.56
N LEU A 152 22.04 -11.95 2.26
CA LEU A 152 21.34 -10.92 3.03
C LEU A 152 21.80 -10.83 4.48
N GLY A 153 22.50 -11.82 5.03
CA GLY A 153 22.97 -11.80 6.42
C GLY A 153 21.85 -11.49 7.42
N ALA A 154 22.14 -10.69 8.44
CA ALA A 154 21.14 -10.21 9.39
C ALA A 154 20.29 -9.08 8.77
N VAL A 155 19.09 -9.42 8.31
CA VAL A 155 18.03 -8.51 7.85
C VAL A 155 16.69 -8.96 8.43
N ASP A 156 15.64 -8.16 8.23
CA ASP A 156 14.25 -8.59 8.46
C ASP A 156 14.00 -9.99 7.83
N PRO A 157 13.62 -11.00 8.63
CA PRO A 157 13.35 -12.37 8.17
C PRO A 157 12.35 -12.44 7.02
N VAL A 158 11.35 -11.56 6.99
CA VAL A 158 10.35 -11.53 5.91
C VAL A 158 10.99 -11.19 4.57
N THR A 159 11.92 -10.23 4.54
CA THR A 159 12.69 -9.90 3.33
C THR A 159 13.60 -11.05 2.90
N ALA A 160 14.23 -11.75 3.85
CA ALA A 160 15.04 -12.93 3.55
C ALA A 160 14.21 -14.07 2.96
N ARG A 161 12.94 -14.20 3.38
CA ARG A 161 12.01 -15.18 2.80
C ARG A 161 11.55 -14.82 1.41
N ILE A 162 11.41 -13.55 1.05
CA ILE A 162 11.17 -13.15 -0.35
C ILE A 162 12.27 -13.72 -1.25
N LEU A 163 13.55 -13.57 -0.87
CA LEU A 163 14.64 -14.14 -1.67
C LEU A 163 14.62 -15.68 -1.67
N THR A 164 14.31 -16.30 -0.53
CA THR A 164 14.18 -17.76 -0.43
C THR A 164 13.10 -18.29 -1.38
N GLU A 165 11.93 -17.64 -1.41
CA GLU A 165 10.79 -18.01 -2.24
C GLU A 165 11.05 -17.77 -3.73
N LEU A 166 11.77 -16.70 -4.08
CA LEU A 166 12.18 -16.43 -5.46
C LEU A 166 13.17 -17.46 -6.01
N LEU A 167 14.03 -18.03 -5.15
CA LEU A 167 15.03 -19.03 -5.54
C LEU A 167 14.54 -20.47 -5.37
N GLY A 168 13.46 -20.68 -4.63
CA GLY A 168 12.96 -21.99 -4.24
C GLY A 168 12.17 -22.71 -5.34
N PRO A 169 11.94 -24.03 -5.18
CA PRO A 169 11.02 -24.77 -6.03
C PRO A 169 9.60 -24.21 -5.87
N GLY A 170 8.95 -23.86 -6.98
CA GLY A 170 7.64 -23.21 -6.96
C GLY A 170 7.69 -21.69 -6.92
N SER A 171 8.86 -21.09 -7.20
CA SER A 171 8.97 -19.66 -7.41
C SER A 171 7.93 -19.18 -8.44
N PRO A 172 7.30 -18.01 -8.20
CA PRO A 172 6.33 -17.48 -9.15
C PRO A 172 7.00 -17.26 -10.50
N ALA A 173 6.32 -17.62 -11.59
CA ALA A 173 6.75 -17.27 -12.93
C ALA A 173 6.61 -15.75 -13.09
N LEU A 174 7.74 -15.04 -12.95
CA LEU A 174 7.83 -13.59 -13.08
C LEU A 174 8.65 -13.23 -14.32
N ASP A 175 8.19 -12.24 -15.06
CA ASP A 175 8.90 -11.72 -16.24
C ASP A 175 9.86 -10.59 -15.86
N ALA A 176 9.63 -9.95 -14.71
CA ALA A 176 10.49 -8.94 -14.13
C ALA A 176 10.23 -8.74 -12.63
N ILE A 177 11.16 -8.08 -11.94
CA ILE A 177 11.03 -7.68 -10.54
C ILE A 177 11.28 -6.18 -10.39
N VAL A 178 10.44 -5.50 -9.63
CA VAL A 178 10.64 -4.12 -9.19
C VAL A 178 10.78 -4.11 -7.67
N VAL A 179 11.80 -3.43 -7.18
CA VAL A 179 12.06 -3.28 -5.74
C VAL A 179 12.00 -1.80 -5.38
N CYS A 180 11.32 -1.46 -4.30
CA CYS A 180 11.23 -0.10 -3.79
C CYS A 180 12.37 0.18 -2.80
N ASN A 181 12.82 1.43 -2.74
CA ASN A 181 13.71 1.93 -1.68
C ASN A 181 12.89 2.52 -0.52
N ASP A 182 11.99 1.71 0.04
CA ASP A 182 11.13 2.06 1.19
C ASP A 182 11.56 1.36 2.48
N SER A 183 12.55 0.47 2.43
CA SER A 183 13.26 -0.03 3.61
C SER A 183 14.72 -0.38 3.29
N GLN A 184 15.58 -0.38 4.30
CA GLN A 184 16.98 -0.82 4.14
C GLN A 184 17.08 -2.29 3.71
N ALA A 185 16.16 -3.13 4.18
CA ALA A 185 16.10 -4.54 3.80
C ALA A 185 15.76 -4.70 2.31
N HIS A 186 14.79 -3.94 1.79
CA HIS A 186 14.43 -3.96 0.37
C HIS A 186 15.57 -3.43 -0.52
N LEU A 187 16.24 -2.36 -0.12
CA LEU A 187 17.40 -1.86 -0.88
C LEU A 187 18.53 -2.91 -0.95
N ARG A 188 18.79 -3.61 0.16
CA ARG A 188 19.77 -4.71 0.18
C ARG A 188 19.33 -5.86 -0.72
N LEU A 189 18.05 -6.23 -0.68
CA LEU A 189 17.47 -7.24 -1.57
C LEU A 189 17.67 -6.88 -3.04
N PHE A 190 17.41 -5.63 -3.43
CA PHE A 190 17.65 -5.16 -4.80
C PHE A 190 19.08 -5.44 -5.27
N TYR A 191 20.08 -5.08 -4.46
CA TYR A 191 21.49 -5.29 -4.83
C TYR A 191 21.83 -6.78 -4.93
N VAL A 192 21.29 -7.63 -4.05
CA VAL A 192 21.48 -9.07 -4.13
C VAL A 192 20.84 -9.65 -5.39
N LEU A 193 19.59 -9.30 -5.70
CA LEU A 193 18.91 -9.75 -6.92
C LEU A 193 19.67 -9.31 -8.18
N ARG A 194 20.17 -8.07 -8.21
CA ARG A 194 20.98 -7.56 -9.33
C ARG A 194 22.29 -8.33 -9.48
N MET A 195 22.98 -8.63 -8.38
CA MET A 195 24.21 -9.44 -8.39
C MET A 195 23.96 -10.86 -8.88
N MET A 196 22.78 -11.42 -8.58
CA MET A 196 22.39 -12.77 -8.97
C MET A 196 21.75 -12.86 -10.37
N GLY A 197 21.67 -11.76 -11.14
CA GLY A 197 20.97 -11.70 -12.42
C GLY A 197 21.40 -12.77 -13.45
N ASP A 198 22.68 -13.14 -13.46
CA ASP A 198 23.23 -14.14 -14.38
C ASP A 198 22.77 -15.58 -14.06
N ARG A 199 22.05 -15.79 -12.95
CA ARG A 199 21.51 -17.09 -12.53
C ARG A 199 20.09 -17.37 -13.05
N GLY A 200 19.67 -16.64 -14.09
CA GLY A 200 18.33 -16.80 -14.68
C GLY A 200 17.22 -16.13 -13.88
N LEU A 201 17.56 -15.19 -12.99
CA LEU A 201 16.57 -14.32 -12.36
C LEU A 201 15.99 -13.34 -13.40
N PRO A 202 14.71 -12.96 -13.27
CA PRO A 202 14.11 -11.95 -14.13
C PRO A 202 14.85 -10.59 -14.00
N PRO A 203 14.80 -9.73 -15.03
CA PRO A 203 15.33 -8.38 -14.95
C PRO A 203 14.78 -7.62 -13.73
N VAL A 204 15.66 -6.86 -13.05
CA VAL A 204 15.33 -6.15 -11.82
C VAL A 204 15.42 -4.63 -12.02
N HIS A 205 14.44 -3.90 -11.48
CA HIS A 205 14.41 -2.44 -11.49
C HIS A 205 14.26 -1.88 -10.07
N LEU A 206 14.92 -0.75 -9.78
CA LEU A 206 14.81 -0.04 -8.50
C LEU A 206 13.90 1.18 -8.67
N VAL A 207 12.87 1.26 -7.86
CA VAL A 207 12.08 2.48 -7.67
C VAL A 207 12.56 3.15 -6.38
N ASP A 208 13.42 4.14 -6.55
CA ASP A 208 13.88 5.00 -5.47
C ASP A 208 13.05 6.28 -5.46
N LEU A 209 12.26 6.52 -4.41
CA LEU A 209 11.43 7.72 -4.29
C LEU A 209 11.81 8.53 -3.04
N PRO A 210 12.01 9.85 -3.18
CA PRO A 210 12.25 10.73 -2.07
C PRO A 210 10.98 10.90 -1.24
N ARG A 211 11.16 11.28 0.03
CA ARG A 211 10.08 11.39 1.02
C ARG A 211 9.71 12.83 1.37
N GLN A 212 10.63 13.78 1.20
CA GLN A 212 10.33 15.20 1.36
C GLN A 212 9.68 15.74 0.10
N ASP A 213 8.59 16.50 0.27
CA ASP A 213 7.87 17.14 -0.82
C ASP A 213 8.45 18.52 -1.13
N ASP A 214 9.33 18.58 -2.13
CA ASP A 214 9.86 19.83 -2.66
C ASP A 214 10.01 19.77 -4.20
N PRO A 215 10.23 20.92 -4.87
CA PRO A 215 10.32 20.92 -6.33
C PRO A 215 11.42 20.02 -6.93
N ALA A 216 12.55 19.83 -6.24
CA ALA A 216 13.65 19.00 -6.75
C ALA A 216 13.33 17.51 -6.60
N THR A 217 12.81 17.09 -5.45
CA THR A 217 12.37 15.72 -5.20
C THR A 217 11.19 15.32 -6.08
N ARG A 218 10.24 16.23 -6.37
CA ARG A 218 9.18 16.00 -7.37
C ARG A 218 9.71 15.74 -8.77
N ARG A 219 10.71 16.51 -9.23
CA ARG A 219 11.36 16.27 -10.53
C ARG A 219 12.06 14.91 -10.56
N PHE A 220 12.75 14.54 -9.48
CA PHE A 220 13.38 13.24 -9.38
C PHE A 220 12.35 12.10 -9.40
N ALA A 221 11.26 12.19 -8.62
CA ALA A 221 10.18 11.21 -8.63
C ALA A 221 9.54 11.06 -10.02
N HIS A 222 9.37 12.15 -10.77
CA HIS A 222 8.87 12.12 -12.14
C HIS A 222 9.80 11.28 -13.05
N VAL A 223 11.12 11.49 -12.97
CA VAL A 223 12.10 10.68 -13.71
C VAL A 223 12.01 9.21 -13.32
N GLN A 224 11.86 8.91 -12.02
CA GLN A 224 11.82 7.54 -11.52
C GLN A 224 10.57 6.80 -12.01
N PHE A 225 9.39 7.43 -11.99
CA PHE A 225 8.18 6.84 -12.56
C PHE A 225 8.19 6.75 -14.08
N THR A 226 8.81 7.70 -14.77
CA THR A 226 9.01 7.59 -16.23
C THR A 226 9.88 6.37 -16.57
N ARG A 227 10.98 6.16 -15.85
CA ARG A 227 11.87 4.99 -16.03
C ARG A 227 11.19 3.68 -15.68
N LEU A 228 10.33 3.67 -14.66
CA LEU A 228 9.51 2.50 -14.35
C LEU A 228 8.58 2.15 -15.52
N ALA A 229 7.89 3.13 -16.09
CA ALA A 229 7.03 2.90 -17.25
C ALA A 229 7.82 2.36 -18.46
N GLU A 230 8.97 2.96 -18.77
CA GLU A 230 9.88 2.48 -19.82
C GLU A 230 10.37 1.05 -19.57
N PHE A 231 10.67 0.72 -18.30
CA PHE A 231 11.03 -0.64 -17.90
C PHE A 231 9.87 -1.61 -18.18
N CYS A 232 8.65 -1.30 -17.74
CA CYS A 232 7.49 -2.14 -18.02
C CYS A 232 7.23 -2.31 -19.53
N ILE A 233 7.32 -1.24 -20.32
CA ILE A 233 7.16 -1.28 -21.78
C ILE A 233 8.17 -2.22 -22.43
N ARG A 234 9.42 -2.22 -21.98
CA ARG A 234 10.46 -3.11 -22.49
C ARG A 234 10.18 -4.58 -22.17
N ILE A 235 9.64 -4.87 -20.98
CA ILE A 235 9.28 -6.24 -20.58
C ILE A 235 8.07 -6.73 -21.38
N THR A 236 7.06 -5.90 -21.58
CA THR A 236 5.82 -6.30 -22.25
C THR A 236 5.84 -6.13 -23.77
N GLY A 237 6.81 -5.39 -24.31
CA GLY A 237 6.84 -4.97 -25.71
C GLY A 237 5.68 -4.06 -26.12
N THR A 238 4.94 -3.50 -25.15
CA THR A 238 3.69 -2.77 -25.39
C THR A 238 3.79 -1.34 -24.88
N ALA A 239 3.76 -0.37 -25.80
CA ALA A 239 3.64 1.04 -25.45
C ALA A 239 2.16 1.40 -25.19
N PRO A 240 1.80 1.95 -24.01
CA PRO A 240 0.42 2.29 -23.71
C PRO A 240 -0.08 3.44 -24.58
N ASP A 241 -1.27 3.28 -25.16
CA ASP A 241 -2.02 4.38 -25.77
C ASP A 241 -2.95 5.05 -24.74
N ALA A 242 -3.64 6.12 -25.16
CA ALA A 242 -4.61 6.82 -24.31
C ALA A 242 -5.72 5.90 -23.75
N SER A 243 -6.10 4.87 -24.50
CA SER A 243 -7.12 3.91 -24.05
C SER A 243 -6.58 2.99 -22.95
N ALA A 244 -5.30 2.60 -23.02
CA ALA A 244 -4.63 1.81 -22.00
C ALA A 244 -4.48 2.59 -20.70
N TRP A 245 -4.09 3.87 -20.77
CA TRP A 245 -4.01 4.75 -19.59
C TRP A 245 -5.37 4.90 -18.91
N ARG A 246 -6.43 5.19 -19.67
CA ARG A 246 -7.80 5.29 -19.13
C ARG A 246 -8.30 3.99 -18.52
N ARG A 247 -8.05 2.84 -19.15
CA ARG A 247 -8.45 1.53 -18.60
C ARG A 247 -7.72 1.22 -17.30
N ALA A 248 -6.41 1.43 -17.24
CA ALA A 248 -5.62 1.22 -16.03
C ALA A 248 -6.10 2.13 -14.88
N ALA A 249 -6.35 3.42 -15.18
CA ALA A 249 -6.88 4.36 -14.21
C ALA A 249 -8.28 3.96 -13.71
N ALA A 250 -9.17 3.51 -14.60
CA ALA A 250 -10.51 3.06 -14.24
C ALA A 250 -10.48 1.80 -13.35
N GLY A 251 -9.60 0.86 -13.67
CA GLY A 251 -9.38 -0.33 -12.85
C GLY A 251 -8.91 0.02 -11.44
N GLU A 252 -7.89 0.86 -11.32
CA GLU A 252 -7.40 1.29 -10.00
C GLU A 252 -8.44 2.12 -9.24
N ARG A 253 -9.22 3.00 -9.88
CA ARG A 253 -10.35 3.67 -9.20
C ARG A 253 -11.33 2.68 -8.59
N ALA A 254 -11.71 1.66 -9.35
CA ALA A 254 -12.63 0.63 -8.85
C ALA A 254 -12.07 -0.10 -7.63
N VAL A 255 -10.76 -0.40 -7.62
CA VAL A 255 -10.06 -0.94 -6.44
C VAL A 255 -10.10 0.05 -5.28
N GLY A 256 -9.85 1.34 -5.53
CA GLY A 256 -9.93 2.40 -4.51
C GLY A 256 -11.31 2.51 -3.87
N ASP A 257 -12.37 2.45 -4.67
CA ASP A 257 -13.75 2.46 -4.20
C ASP A 257 -14.08 1.20 -3.38
N ALA A 258 -13.57 0.03 -3.79
CA ALA A 258 -13.74 -1.22 -3.04
C ALA A 258 -12.99 -1.19 -1.69
N LEU A 259 -11.79 -0.62 -1.65
CA LEU A 259 -11.05 -0.39 -0.40
C LEU A 259 -11.80 0.54 0.55
N ALA A 260 -12.41 1.61 0.02
CA ALA A 260 -13.25 2.51 0.82
C ALA A 260 -14.46 1.78 1.41
N ARG A 261 -15.13 0.91 0.64
CA ARG A 261 -16.23 0.05 1.14
C ARG A 261 -15.74 -0.94 2.20
N LEU A 262 -14.61 -1.62 1.98
CA LEU A 262 -14.00 -2.53 2.95
C LEU A 262 -13.75 -1.82 4.29
N ARG A 263 -13.07 -0.66 4.25
CA ARG A 263 -12.81 0.17 5.45
C ARG A 263 -14.11 0.57 6.15
N ALA A 264 -15.14 1.00 5.40
CA ALA A 264 -16.43 1.34 5.99
C ALA A 264 -17.09 0.15 6.70
N ARG A 265 -17.05 -1.05 6.10
CA ARG A 265 -17.60 -2.28 6.72
C ARG A 265 -16.84 -2.73 7.97
N ARG A 266 -15.52 -2.50 8.05
CA ARG A 266 -14.71 -2.76 9.27
C ARG A 266 -15.06 -1.83 10.44
N ARG A 267 -15.53 -0.62 10.11
CA ARG A 267 -15.85 0.42 11.11
C ARG A 267 -17.25 0.30 11.69
N THR A 268 -18.10 -0.61 11.21
CA THR A 268 -19.42 -0.86 11.80
C THR A 268 -19.31 -1.48 13.20
N ARG A 269 -20.42 -1.45 13.96
CA ARG A 269 -20.54 -2.10 15.27
C ARG A 269 -21.77 -3.03 15.30
N PRO A 270 -21.58 -4.37 15.31
CA PRO A 270 -20.29 -5.08 15.24
C PRO A 270 -19.60 -4.85 13.89
N ALA A 271 -18.29 -5.16 13.80
CA ALA A 271 -17.58 -5.07 12.52
C ALA A 271 -18.16 -6.13 11.56
N ALA A 272 -18.50 -5.72 10.34
CA ALA A 272 -19.03 -6.64 9.33
C ALA A 272 -17.93 -7.49 8.67
N VAL A 273 -16.67 -7.06 8.82
CA VAL A 273 -15.49 -7.74 8.30
C VAL A 273 -14.46 -7.81 9.42
N SER A 274 -13.99 -9.02 9.72
CA SER A 274 -12.88 -9.22 10.66
C SER A 274 -11.56 -8.71 10.05
N GLY A 275 -10.60 -8.38 10.89
CA GLY A 275 -9.28 -7.97 10.43
C GLY A 275 -8.58 -9.06 9.62
N THR A 276 -8.70 -10.33 10.02
CA THR A 276 -8.12 -11.46 9.26
C THR A 276 -8.66 -11.50 7.83
N ALA A 277 -9.97 -11.38 7.66
CA ALA A 277 -10.60 -11.36 6.34
C ALA A 277 -10.18 -10.12 5.54
N ALA A 278 -10.09 -8.96 6.18
CA ALA A 278 -9.65 -7.72 5.54
C ALA A 278 -8.19 -7.80 5.05
N LEU A 279 -7.26 -8.22 5.90
CA LEU A 279 -5.85 -8.35 5.53
C LEU A 279 -5.65 -9.41 4.44
N GLN A 280 -6.34 -10.54 4.51
CA GLN A 280 -6.32 -11.54 3.44
C GLN A 280 -6.79 -10.95 2.10
N ALA A 281 -7.88 -10.19 2.10
CA ALA A 281 -8.40 -9.56 0.90
C ALA A 281 -7.46 -8.48 0.33
N LEU A 282 -6.80 -7.70 1.20
CA LEU A 282 -5.77 -6.72 0.80
C LEU A 282 -4.56 -7.40 0.16
N LEU A 283 -4.08 -8.50 0.74
CA LEU A 283 -2.96 -9.28 0.21
C LEU A 283 -3.32 -9.90 -1.15
N ILE A 284 -4.52 -10.48 -1.29
CA ILE A 284 -5.02 -10.98 -2.58
C ILE A 284 -5.08 -9.84 -3.59
N ALA A 285 -5.75 -8.74 -3.24
CA ALA A 285 -5.91 -7.58 -4.10
C ALA A 285 -4.56 -7.09 -4.64
N ALA A 286 -3.51 -7.09 -3.82
CA ALA A 286 -2.15 -6.70 -4.21
C ALA A 286 -1.44 -7.64 -5.20
N THR A 287 -2.01 -8.82 -5.50
CA THR A 287 -1.39 -9.84 -6.36
C THR A 287 -2.16 -10.14 -7.65
N VAL A 288 -3.38 -9.62 -7.78
CA VAL A 288 -4.29 -9.91 -8.89
C VAL A 288 -4.70 -8.64 -9.66
N GLY A 289 -5.33 -8.82 -10.83
CA GLY A 289 -5.82 -7.72 -11.65
C GLY A 289 -6.97 -6.94 -10.97
N PRO A 290 -7.30 -5.73 -11.45
CA PRO A 290 -8.29 -4.86 -10.78
C PRO A 290 -9.67 -5.48 -10.55
N GLU A 291 -10.19 -6.24 -11.51
CA GLU A 291 -11.51 -6.88 -11.37
C GLU A 291 -11.53 -7.93 -10.26
N ASP A 292 -10.54 -8.84 -10.25
CA ASP A 292 -10.39 -9.85 -9.20
C ASP A 292 -10.07 -9.22 -7.83
N ALA A 293 -9.33 -8.12 -7.83
CA ALA A 293 -9.03 -7.37 -6.61
C ALA A 293 -10.30 -6.78 -6.00
N VAL A 294 -11.17 -6.15 -6.82
CA VAL A 294 -12.48 -5.67 -6.37
C VAL A 294 -13.32 -6.81 -5.84
N ALA A 295 -13.39 -7.95 -6.56
CA ALA A 295 -14.15 -9.11 -6.12
C ALA A 295 -13.65 -9.65 -4.76
N ALA A 296 -12.34 -9.76 -4.56
CA ALA A 296 -11.75 -10.21 -3.29
C ALA A 296 -12.07 -9.24 -2.14
N LEU A 297 -11.98 -7.93 -2.37
CA LEU A 297 -12.26 -6.90 -1.38
C LEU A 297 -13.74 -6.85 -0.99
N ASP A 298 -14.65 -6.97 -1.96
CA ASP A 298 -16.10 -6.98 -1.70
C ASP A 298 -16.55 -8.31 -1.05
N ALA A 299 -15.94 -9.44 -1.42
CA ALA A 299 -16.25 -10.75 -0.83
C ALA A 299 -15.74 -10.93 0.61
N ALA A 300 -14.86 -10.06 1.10
CA ALA A 300 -14.39 -10.10 2.48
C ALA A 300 -15.54 -9.86 3.46
N GLU A 301 -16.10 -10.92 4.04
CA GLU A 301 -17.19 -10.85 5.01
C GLU A 301 -17.03 -11.90 6.10
N VAL A 302 -16.94 -11.43 7.34
CA VAL A 302 -16.99 -12.25 8.55
C VAL A 302 -17.53 -11.35 9.65
N ARG A 303 -18.79 -11.53 10.04
CA ARG A 303 -19.39 -10.75 11.14
C ARG A 303 -18.69 -11.11 12.45
N THR A 304 -18.22 -10.09 13.15
CA THR A 304 -17.54 -10.27 14.44
C THR A 304 -18.51 -10.18 15.60
N ASP A 305 -18.07 -10.62 16.77
CA ASP A 305 -18.84 -10.46 18.00
C ASP A 305 -18.95 -8.99 18.40
N LEU A 306 -20.13 -8.57 18.86
CA LEU A 306 -20.39 -7.25 19.44
C LEU A 306 -19.55 -6.98 20.69
N SER A 307 -19.18 -8.02 21.45
CA SER A 307 -18.35 -7.91 22.65
C SER A 307 -16.85 -7.97 22.37
N ALA A 308 -16.43 -8.20 21.13
CA ALA A 308 -15.00 -8.29 20.82
C ALA A 308 -14.30 -6.93 21.03
N LEU A 309 -13.12 -6.99 21.63
CA LEU A 309 -12.30 -5.80 21.87
C LEU A 309 -11.74 -5.27 20.54
N ARG A 310 -12.05 -4.01 20.21
CA ARG A 310 -11.65 -3.38 18.94
C ARG A 310 -10.22 -2.87 19.02
N VAL A 311 -9.33 -3.41 18.18
CA VAL A 311 -7.90 -3.14 18.20
C VAL A 311 -7.43 -2.45 16.92
N HIS A 312 -6.62 -1.40 17.08
CA HIS A 312 -5.80 -0.83 16.00
C HIS A 312 -4.41 -1.48 16.01
N ILE A 313 -3.91 -1.92 14.86
CA ILE A 313 -2.58 -2.51 14.72
C ILE A 313 -1.59 -1.50 14.13
N THR A 314 -0.42 -1.39 14.73
CA THR A 314 0.71 -0.61 14.19
C THR A 314 2.01 -1.40 14.28
N GLY A 315 3.07 -0.91 13.65
CA GLY A 315 4.38 -1.53 13.64
C GLY A 315 4.77 -2.05 12.25
N SER A 316 5.30 -3.27 12.22
CA SER A 316 5.81 -3.89 11.00
C SER A 316 4.69 -4.38 10.08
N ASP A 317 4.95 -4.47 8.78
CA ASP A 317 4.01 -5.00 7.78
C ASP A 317 3.71 -6.49 7.98
N HIS A 318 2.48 -6.95 7.75
CA HIS A 318 2.17 -8.38 7.87
C HIS A 318 2.06 -9.07 6.51
N PRO A 319 2.88 -10.11 6.24
CA PRO A 319 2.89 -10.77 4.94
C PRO A 319 1.73 -11.76 4.74
N ASP A 320 1.06 -12.16 5.82
CA ASP A 320 -0.08 -13.08 5.86
C ASP A 320 -0.98 -12.76 7.07
N PRO A 321 -2.24 -13.26 7.12
CA PRO A 321 -3.18 -12.88 8.17
C PRO A 321 -3.11 -13.75 9.44
N THR A 322 -2.10 -14.61 9.60
CA THR A 322 -2.02 -15.59 10.70
C THR A 322 -2.02 -14.94 12.08
N LEU A 323 -1.33 -13.81 12.22
CA LEU A 323 -1.27 -13.07 13.50
C LEU A 323 -2.65 -12.50 13.88
N TYR A 324 -3.39 -12.00 12.89
CA TYR A 324 -4.73 -11.46 13.11
C TYR A 324 -5.68 -12.59 13.50
N ALA A 325 -5.61 -13.74 12.82
CA ALA A 325 -6.45 -14.90 13.15
C ALA A 325 -6.22 -15.37 14.59
N THR A 326 -4.96 -15.37 15.03
CA THR A 326 -4.57 -15.75 16.39
C THR A 326 -5.13 -14.77 17.43
N LEU A 327 -5.11 -13.46 17.16
CA LEU A 327 -5.68 -12.45 18.05
C LEU A 327 -7.22 -12.53 18.07
N GLU A 328 -7.84 -12.62 16.89
CA GLU A 328 -9.30 -12.63 16.76
C GLU A 328 -9.93 -13.88 17.41
N GLY A 329 -9.24 -15.02 17.36
CA GLY A 329 -9.61 -16.21 18.11
C GLY A 329 -9.62 -16.05 19.63
N GLN A 330 -9.09 -14.95 20.17
CA GLN A 330 -9.03 -14.64 21.60
C GLN A 330 -9.97 -13.51 22.04
N GLY A 331 -11.01 -13.23 21.24
CA GLY A 331 -12.04 -12.23 21.55
C GLY A 331 -11.65 -10.79 21.20
N VAL A 332 -10.66 -10.64 20.32
CA VAL A 332 -10.25 -9.35 19.73
C VAL A 332 -10.87 -9.20 18.34
N THR A 333 -11.02 -7.98 17.85
CA THR A 333 -11.30 -7.71 16.44
C THR A 333 -10.37 -6.61 15.96
N VAL A 334 -9.63 -6.87 14.89
CA VAL A 334 -8.71 -5.87 14.32
C VAL A 334 -9.48 -4.95 13.36
N VAL A 335 -9.68 -3.70 13.77
CA VAL A 335 -10.59 -2.76 13.09
C VAL A 335 -9.87 -1.76 12.19
N SER A 336 -8.55 -1.62 12.33
CA SER A 336 -7.70 -0.82 11.45
C SER A 336 -6.23 -1.19 11.65
N GLU A 337 -5.40 -0.84 10.67
CA GLU A 337 -3.94 -0.93 10.75
C GLU A 337 -3.25 0.17 9.93
N ASP A 338 -2.02 0.52 10.29
CA ASP A 338 -1.26 1.60 9.62
C ASP A 338 0.10 1.15 9.05
N HIS A 339 0.13 -0.06 8.50
CA HIS A 339 1.29 -0.65 7.83
C HIS A 339 1.03 -0.86 6.31
N ASP A 340 2.08 -1.08 5.52
CA ASP A 340 2.04 -0.99 4.06
C ASP A 340 1.34 -2.17 3.38
N THR A 341 1.20 -3.32 4.03
CA THR A 341 0.31 -4.42 3.55
C THR A 341 -1.15 -4.22 3.97
N GLY A 342 -1.42 -3.23 4.82
CA GLY A 342 -2.72 -2.90 5.40
C GLY A 342 -3.34 -1.65 4.77
N GLU A 343 -3.87 -0.75 5.60
CA GLU A 343 -4.55 0.46 5.10
C GLU A 343 -3.61 1.47 4.42
N LEU A 344 -2.29 1.38 4.62
CA LEU A 344 -1.30 2.21 3.90
C LEU A 344 -0.86 1.61 2.57
N SER A 345 -1.40 0.46 2.18
CA SER A 345 -1.14 -0.10 0.86
C SER A 345 -1.48 0.92 -0.24
N TRP A 346 -0.57 1.08 -1.19
CA TRP A 346 -0.73 2.03 -2.30
C TRP A 346 -1.58 1.44 -3.43
N LEU A 347 -2.70 0.84 -3.05
CA LEU A 347 -3.68 0.21 -3.91
C LEU A 347 -4.80 1.18 -4.27
N GLY A 348 -5.30 1.08 -5.50
CA GLY A 348 -6.46 1.84 -5.94
C GLY A 348 -6.20 3.32 -6.20
N ILE A 349 -4.93 3.68 -6.38
CA ILE A 349 -4.51 5.05 -6.71
C ILE A 349 -4.55 5.22 -8.21
N ALA A 350 -5.36 6.17 -8.64
CA ALA A 350 -5.66 6.36 -10.05
C ALA A 350 -5.58 7.83 -10.44
N VAL A 351 -4.93 8.06 -11.57
CA VAL A 351 -4.73 9.37 -12.17
C VAL A 351 -5.27 9.34 -13.58
N GLU A 352 -6.17 10.28 -13.89
CA GLU A 352 -6.64 10.45 -15.27
C GLU A 352 -5.56 11.09 -16.13
N GLY A 353 -5.42 10.59 -17.36
CA GLY A 353 -4.50 11.13 -18.34
C GLY A 353 -4.55 10.32 -19.63
N GLU A 354 -4.21 10.97 -20.74
CA GLU A 354 -4.15 10.33 -22.07
C GLU A 354 -2.72 10.03 -22.53
N ASP A 355 -1.74 10.54 -21.78
CA ASP A 355 -0.31 10.42 -22.05
C ASP A 355 0.47 10.11 -20.77
N LEU A 356 1.69 9.56 -20.93
CA LEU A 356 2.54 9.14 -19.83
C LEU A 356 2.91 10.29 -18.89
N ASP A 357 3.21 11.47 -19.43
CA ASP A 357 3.74 12.60 -18.65
C ASP A 357 2.66 13.20 -17.74
N THR A 358 1.42 13.31 -18.22
CA THR A 358 0.26 13.69 -17.41
C THR A 358 -0.01 12.68 -16.29
N VAL A 359 0.00 11.38 -16.62
CA VAL A 359 -0.21 10.31 -15.63
C VAL A 359 0.90 10.33 -14.57
N VAL A 360 2.17 10.42 -14.99
CA VAL A 360 3.32 10.47 -14.08
C VAL A 360 3.24 11.68 -13.15
N ARG A 361 2.93 12.88 -13.66
CA ARG A 361 2.76 14.07 -12.81
C ARG A 361 1.71 13.86 -11.72
N GLY A 362 0.56 13.29 -12.07
CA GLY A 362 -0.49 13.04 -11.08
C GLY A 362 -0.07 11.96 -10.08
N LEU A 363 0.65 10.92 -10.50
CA LEU A 363 1.14 9.87 -9.61
C LEU A 363 2.23 10.39 -8.66
N VAL A 364 3.08 11.29 -9.13
CA VAL A 364 4.04 12.02 -8.27
C VAL A 364 3.28 12.84 -7.22
N ALA A 365 2.24 13.57 -7.61
CA ALA A 365 1.43 14.31 -6.65
C ALA A 365 0.75 13.37 -5.63
N ALA A 366 0.23 12.23 -6.08
CA ALA A 366 -0.37 11.22 -5.20
C ALA A 366 0.65 10.57 -4.25
N HIS A 367 1.89 10.35 -4.69
CA HIS A 367 2.98 9.83 -3.85
C HIS A 367 3.30 10.76 -2.68
N PHE A 368 3.38 12.07 -2.91
CA PHE A 368 3.68 13.02 -1.83
C PHE A 368 2.47 13.36 -0.95
N ALA A 369 1.25 13.13 -1.44
CA ALA A 369 0.03 13.36 -0.67
C ALA A 369 -0.33 12.21 0.29
N ARG A 370 0.27 11.03 0.11
CA ARG A 370 -0.08 9.85 0.92
C ARG A 370 0.66 9.84 2.26
N PRO A 371 0.06 9.25 3.31
CA PRO A 371 0.79 8.95 4.54
C PRO A 371 1.88 7.91 4.29
N GLY A 372 3.06 8.09 4.90
CA GLY A 372 4.17 7.14 4.79
C GLY A 372 4.24 6.16 5.97
N GLY A 373 4.79 4.97 5.73
CA GLY A 373 5.18 3.99 6.74
C GLY A 373 6.34 4.47 7.64
N SER A 374 6.64 3.72 8.70
CA SER A 374 7.66 4.10 9.70
C SER A 374 9.07 4.32 9.10
N ALA A 375 9.43 3.60 8.04
CA ALA A 375 10.75 3.71 7.42
C ALA A 375 10.95 5.03 6.64
N VAL A 376 9.86 5.77 6.37
CA VAL A 376 9.88 6.87 5.40
C VAL A 376 9.24 8.16 5.90
N ALA A 377 8.29 8.07 6.84
CA ALA A 377 7.65 9.22 7.45
C ALA A 377 8.42 9.73 8.68
N THR A 378 8.17 10.97 9.05
CA THR A 378 8.68 11.51 10.31
C THR A 378 7.96 10.89 11.50
N ILE A 379 8.63 10.86 12.66
CA ILE A 379 8.05 10.37 13.93
C ILE A 379 6.73 11.08 14.27
N ALA A 380 6.64 12.39 14.00
CA ALA A 380 5.44 13.18 14.27
C ALA A 380 4.28 12.80 13.33
N GLU A 381 4.53 12.62 12.04
CA GLU A 381 3.53 12.17 11.08
C GLU A 381 3.01 10.77 11.42
N ARG A 382 3.90 9.85 11.81
CA ARG A 382 3.52 8.51 12.26
C ARG A 382 2.63 8.54 13.49
N ALA A 383 3.02 9.28 14.52
CA ALA A 383 2.21 9.40 15.73
C ALA A 383 0.81 10.00 15.44
N ALA A 384 0.74 11.01 14.58
CA ALA A 384 -0.52 11.62 14.17
C ALA A 384 -1.39 10.63 13.37
N LEU A 385 -0.79 9.88 12.43
CA LEU A 385 -1.48 8.90 11.61
C LEU A 385 -2.02 7.74 12.44
N SER A 386 -1.21 7.14 13.32
CA SER A 386 -1.66 6.03 14.19
C SER A 386 -2.84 6.46 15.04
N ARG A 387 -2.77 7.66 15.64
CA ARG A 387 -3.87 8.24 16.40
C ARG A 387 -5.13 8.41 15.55
N ALA A 388 -5.03 9.12 14.42
CA ALA A 388 -6.18 9.40 13.56
C ALA A 388 -6.83 8.11 13.03
N SER A 389 -6.01 7.11 12.70
CA SER A 389 -6.48 5.80 12.23
C SER A 389 -7.24 5.07 13.32
N ALA A 390 -6.67 4.98 14.53
CA ALA A 390 -7.30 4.35 15.69
C ALA A 390 -8.62 5.05 16.10
N GLU A 391 -8.63 6.39 16.18
CA GLU A 391 -9.82 7.19 16.51
C GLU A 391 -10.92 6.97 15.45
N SER A 392 -10.59 7.10 14.17
CA SER A 392 -11.56 6.96 13.07
C SER A 392 -12.15 5.54 12.96
N ALA A 393 -11.40 4.53 13.41
CA ALA A 393 -11.85 3.15 13.46
C ALA A 393 -12.63 2.79 14.73
N GLY A 394 -12.70 3.71 15.71
CA GLY A 394 -13.27 3.43 17.02
C GLY A 394 -12.52 2.28 17.71
N ALA A 395 -11.20 2.27 17.62
CA ALA A 395 -10.37 1.34 18.37
C ALA A 395 -10.39 1.70 19.86
N GLN A 396 -10.46 0.68 20.71
CA GLN A 396 -10.44 0.83 22.17
C GLN A 396 -9.03 0.75 22.73
N VAL A 397 -8.15 0.07 22.00
CA VAL A 397 -6.74 -0.12 22.35
C VAL A 397 -5.96 -0.30 21.06
N ALA A 398 -4.68 0.04 21.09
CA ALA A 398 -3.76 -0.22 20.02
C ALA A 398 -2.77 -1.33 20.40
N LEU A 399 -2.30 -2.10 19.42
CA LEU A 399 -1.25 -3.10 19.57
C LEU A 399 -0.16 -2.84 18.53
N ALA A 400 1.05 -2.56 19.02
CA ALA A 400 2.25 -2.50 18.22
C ALA A 400 2.88 -3.89 18.11
N LEU A 401 3.04 -4.40 16.88
CA LEU A 401 3.74 -5.64 16.57
C LEU A 401 4.97 -5.31 15.73
N VAL A 402 6.16 -5.50 16.29
CA VAL A 402 7.43 -5.18 15.61
C VAL A 402 8.29 -6.43 15.50
N ARG A 403 8.65 -6.78 14.26
CA ARG A 403 9.53 -7.92 13.97
C ARG A 403 10.95 -7.69 14.43
N ALA A 404 11.64 -8.79 14.73
CA ALA A 404 13.09 -8.77 14.81
C ALA A 404 13.68 -8.36 13.45
N GLY A 405 14.60 -7.40 13.43
CA GLY A 405 15.26 -6.91 12.22
C GLY A 405 14.49 -5.82 11.45
N ASP A 406 13.27 -5.47 11.87
CA ASP A 406 12.56 -4.28 11.39
C ASP A 406 12.67 -3.15 12.41
N GLU A 407 13.69 -2.32 12.26
CA GLU A 407 14.02 -1.28 13.22
C GLU A 407 13.17 -0.01 13.06
N ALA A 408 12.63 0.24 11.87
CA ALA A 408 12.00 1.52 11.56
C ALA A 408 10.83 1.87 12.51
N PRO A 409 9.88 0.96 12.80
CA PRO A 409 8.81 1.25 13.75
C PRO A 409 9.31 1.60 15.15
N LEU A 410 10.45 1.04 15.61
CA LEU A 410 10.96 1.28 16.97
C LEU A 410 11.22 2.76 17.26
N TRP A 411 11.53 3.54 16.22
CA TRP A 411 11.81 4.98 16.33
C TRP A 411 10.56 5.82 16.60
N ASP A 412 9.38 5.40 16.13
CA ASP A 412 8.15 6.16 16.28
C ASP A 412 7.25 5.67 17.43
N LEU A 413 7.42 4.44 17.92
CA LEU A 413 6.56 3.83 18.95
C LEU A 413 6.33 4.68 20.19
N ALA A 414 7.36 5.40 20.66
CA ALA A 414 7.23 6.24 21.85
C ALA A 414 6.29 7.43 21.60
N ALA A 415 6.41 8.08 20.43
CA ALA A 415 5.56 9.20 20.06
C ALA A 415 4.13 8.74 19.74
N SER A 416 3.98 7.62 19.01
CA SER A 416 2.68 7.02 18.71
C SER A 416 1.93 6.63 19.98
N ALA A 417 2.62 6.02 20.97
CA ALA A 417 2.02 5.69 22.26
C ALA A 417 1.50 6.91 23.02
N ARG A 418 2.26 8.01 23.00
CA ARG A 418 1.84 9.26 23.64
C ARG A 418 0.63 9.86 22.93
N ALA A 419 0.66 9.94 21.60
CA ALA A 419 -0.44 10.48 20.81
C ALA A 419 -1.74 9.66 20.97
N LEU A 420 -1.63 8.34 21.06
CA LEU A 420 -2.75 7.43 21.33
C LEU A 420 -3.26 7.58 22.77
N ALA A 421 -2.37 7.68 23.76
CA ALA A 421 -2.76 7.91 25.16
C ALA A 421 -3.47 9.27 25.35
N ASP A 422 -3.03 10.32 24.65
CA ASP A 422 -3.70 11.62 24.63
C ASP A 422 -5.13 11.55 24.02
N ALA A 423 -5.45 10.47 23.30
CA ALA A 423 -6.78 10.15 22.78
C ALA A 423 -7.56 9.14 23.65
N GLY A 424 -7.01 8.72 24.79
CA GLY A 424 -7.61 7.68 25.64
C GLY A 424 -7.48 6.26 25.07
N ILE A 425 -6.57 6.03 24.12
CA ILE A 425 -6.34 4.73 23.49
C ILE A 425 -5.01 4.17 24.02
N PRO A 426 -5.01 3.22 24.97
CA PRO A 426 -3.76 2.62 25.44
C PRO A 426 -3.04 1.85 24.32
N LEU A 427 -1.71 1.80 24.36
CA LEU A 427 -0.89 1.00 23.45
C LEU A 427 -0.23 -0.16 24.20
N VAL A 428 -0.46 -1.39 23.72
CA VAL A 428 0.29 -2.60 24.08
C VAL A 428 1.38 -2.81 23.03
N ARG A 429 2.56 -3.29 23.42
CA ARG A 429 3.71 -3.46 22.51
C ARG A 429 4.28 -4.86 22.58
N ARG A 430 4.61 -5.44 21.43
CA ARG A 430 5.44 -6.65 21.30
C ARG A 430 6.50 -6.36 20.24
N THR A 431 7.76 -6.48 20.61
CA THR A 431 8.92 -6.14 19.76
C THR A 431 9.88 -7.31 19.68
N GLY A 432 10.71 -7.37 18.64
CA GLY A 432 11.63 -8.49 18.45
C GLY A 432 10.88 -9.79 18.18
N LEU A 433 9.74 -9.70 17.49
CA LEU A 433 8.95 -10.87 17.14
C LEU A 433 9.72 -11.75 16.14
N THR A 434 9.83 -13.02 16.46
CA THR A 434 10.40 -14.07 15.62
C THR A 434 9.36 -15.19 15.45
N PRO A 435 9.52 -16.09 14.45
CA PRO A 435 8.64 -17.23 14.31
C PRO A 435 8.54 -18.09 15.58
N GLU A 436 9.62 -18.18 16.36
CA GLU A 436 9.72 -19.02 17.55
C GLU A 436 8.97 -18.43 18.75
N ASN A 437 8.89 -17.10 18.87
CA ASN A 437 8.29 -16.44 20.02
C ASN A 437 6.90 -15.84 19.75
N VAL A 438 6.48 -15.73 18.49
CA VAL A 438 5.28 -14.96 18.11
C VAL A 438 4.01 -15.47 18.78
N ALA A 439 3.82 -16.78 18.88
CA ALA A 439 2.61 -17.37 19.44
C ALA A 439 2.46 -17.01 20.93
N ALA A 440 3.55 -17.12 21.70
CA ALA A 440 3.58 -16.73 23.10
C ALA A 440 3.35 -15.22 23.25
N ALA A 441 4.05 -14.40 22.46
CA ALA A 441 3.91 -12.95 22.48
C ALA A 441 2.48 -12.47 22.20
N LEU A 442 1.77 -13.14 21.27
CA LEU A 442 0.37 -12.83 20.96
C LEU A 442 -0.61 -13.28 22.06
N ALA A 443 -0.39 -14.43 22.71
CA ALA A 443 -1.20 -14.87 23.84
C ALA A 443 -1.05 -13.90 25.03
N ASP A 444 0.17 -13.46 25.32
CA ASP A 444 0.43 -12.44 26.34
C ASP A 444 -0.21 -11.11 25.96
N ALA A 445 -0.12 -10.71 24.68
CA ALA A 445 -0.73 -9.47 24.19
C ALA A 445 -2.25 -9.49 24.36
N ALA A 446 -2.93 -10.55 23.94
CA ALA A 446 -4.37 -10.66 24.07
C ALA A 446 -4.85 -10.61 25.53
N THR A 447 -4.09 -11.20 26.46
CA THR A 447 -4.37 -11.11 27.90
C THR A 447 -4.25 -9.67 28.40
N GLU A 448 -3.17 -8.97 28.05
CA GLU A 448 -2.95 -7.57 28.43
C GLU A 448 -3.95 -6.60 27.77
N LEU A 449 -4.33 -6.86 26.52
CA LEU A 449 -5.35 -6.07 25.81
C LEU A 449 -6.70 -6.15 26.54
N ARG A 450 -7.09 -7.34 27.02
CA ARG A 450 -8.34 -7.54 27.76
C ARG A 450 -8.33 -6.83 29.12
N THR A 451 -7.20 -6.78 29.81
CA THR A 451 -7.10 -6.05 31.08
C THR A 451 -7.18 -4.54 30.87
N ARG A 452 -6.48 -4.01 29.86
CA ARG A 452 -6.46 -2.56 29.57
C ARG A 452 -7.74 -2.05 28.89
N GLY A 453 -8.38 -2.87 28.07
CA GLY A 453 -9.60 -2.50 27.34
C GLY A 453 -10.89 -2.59 28.17
N GLY A 454 -10.81 -3.19 29.37
CA GLY A 454 -11.94 -3.38 30.29
C GLY A 454 -12.09 -2.28 31.34
N GLU A 455 -11.11 -1.39 31.51
CA GLU A 455 -11.24 -0.23 32.38
C GLU A 455 -12.06 0.85 31.65
N PRO A 456 -13.27 1.21 32.12
CA PRO A 456 -13.96 2.38 31.60
C PRO A 456 -13.11 3.63 31.88
N ALA A 457 -12.83 4.41 30.84
CA ALA A 457 -12.09 5.67 30.90
C ALA A 457 -12.81 6.73 31.76
#